data_AF-A0A553UMK6-F1
#
_entry.id   AF-A0A553UMK6-F1
#
_cell.length_a   1.000
_cell.length_b   1.000
_cell.length_c   1.000
_cell.angle_alpha   90.00
_cell.angle_beta   90.00
_cell.angle_gamma   90.00
#
_symmetry.space_group_name_H-M   'P 1'
#
loop_
_entity.id
_entity.type
_entity.pdbx_description
1 polymer ?
#
loop_
_entity_poly.entity_id
_entity_poly.type
_entity_poly.pdbx_seq_one_letter_code
_entity_poly.pdbx_strand_id
1 'polypeptide(L)'
;MRSFLISFLIGMEFLFAKSMVYSPEVVALYLHPEDSKVVGKLLPTNGFEVLQSTPKRVLISLEGYVNPKAPFALYFNDHQRILVAAFAKNTPLEFKSKETSKVGKWDKVRLEVWADKKDFVSSDAQLFSHAKELFTNNCGTCHALHATHEFNANAWPSIFKSMASRTGIDKKDHWLVIEYLQKNAKDSKNP
;
A
#
# COMPACT_ATOMS: atom_id res chain seq x y z
N MET A 1 -63.27 -12.49 -13.94
CA MET A 1 -61.98 -12.88 -13.33
C MET A 1 -60.86 -12.59 -14.33
N ARG A 2 -60.09 -11.52 -14.13
CA ARG A 2 -58.91 -11.17 -14.94
C ARG A 2 -57.70 -11.34 -14.06
N SER A 3 -56.88 -12.36 -14.32
CA SER A 3 -55.65 -12.60 -13.57
C SER A 3 -54.51 -11.80 -14.21
N PHE A 4 -53.89 -10.92 -13.44
CA PHE A 4 -52.69 -10.17 -13.83
C PHE A 4 -51.47 -11.07 -13.56
N LEU A 5 -50.77 -11.48 -14.62
CA LEU A 5 -49.45 -12.10 -14.52
C LEU A 5 -48.41 -11.00 -14.37
N ILE A 6 -47.94 -10.78 -13.13
CA ILE A 6 -46.77 -9.94 -12.86
C ILE A 6 -45.53 -10.82 -13.08
N SER A 7 -44.82 -10.60 -14.17
CA SER A 7 -43.49 -11.19 -14.38
C SER A 7 -42.48 -10.46 -13.51
N PHE A 8 -41.97 -11.14 -12.49
CA PHE A 8 -40.90 -10.66 -11.64
C PHE A 8 -39.57 -11.00 -12.32
N LEU A 9 -39.01 -10.06 -13.07
CA LEU A 9 -37.63 -10.14 -13.58
C LEU A 9 -36.68 -9.92 -12.41
N ILE A 10 -36.20 -11.01 -11.82
CA ILE A 10 -35.10 -10.98 -10.85
C ILE A 10 -33.82 -10.68 -11.63
N GLY A 11 -33.39 -9.42 -11.60
CA GLY A 11 -32.05 -9.02 -12.02
C GLY A 11 -31.05 -9.66 -11.07
N MET A 12 -30.25 -10.60 -11.57
CA MET A 12 -29.17 -11.20 -10.81
C MET A 12 -28.01 -10.19 -10.79
N GLU A 13 -27.97 -9.36 -9.76
CA GLU A 13 -26.82 -8.50 -9.47
C GLU A 13 -25.65 -9.41 -9.11
N PHE A 14 -24.76 -9.65 -10.07
CA PHE A 14 -23.47 -10.26 -9.80
C PHE A 14 -22.67 -9.30 -8.91
N LEU A 15 -22.67 -9.57 -7.60
CA LEU A 15 -21.71 -9.01 -6.67
C LEU A 15 -20.32 -9.51 -7.08
N PHE A 16 -19.64 -8.78 -7.96
CA PHE A 16 -18.20 -8.98 -8.17
C PHE A 16 -17.51 -8.69 -6.85
N ALA A 17 -16.96 -9.73 -6.22
CA ALA A 17 -16.08 -9.56 -5.08
C ALA A 17 -14.95 -8.61 -5.51
N LYS A 18 -14.84 -7.46 -4.84
CA LYS A 18 -13.75 -6.50 -5.07
C LYS A 18 -12.43 -7.20 -4.75
N SER A 19 -11.74 -7.65 -5.79
CA SER A 19 -10.47 -8.35 -5.64
C SER A 19 -9.36 -7.34 -5.35
N MET A 20 -8.77 -7.44 -4.16
CA MET A 20 -7.60 -6.67 -3.79
C MET A 20 -6.38 -7.13 -4.59
N VAL A 21 -5.62 -6.18 -5.11
CA VAL A 21 -4.36 -6.43 -5.82
C VAL A 21 -3.23 -5.63 -5.18
N TYR A 22 -2.00 -5.98 -5.52
CA TYR A 22 -0.78 -5.42 -4.94
C TYR A 22 0.20 -5.09 -6.05
N SER A 23 1.03 -4.06 -5.82
CA SER A 23 2.15 -3.77 -6.70
C SER A 23 3.44 -4.38 -6.14
N PRO A 24 4.25 -5.08 -6.97
CA PRO A 24 5.58 -5.53 -6.56
C PRO A 24 6.58 -4.37 -6.42
N GLU A 25 6.31 -3.24 -7.07
CA GLU A 25 7.19 -2.07 -7.12
C GLU A 25 6.48 -0.80 -6.66
N VAL A 26 7.25 0.26 -6.43
CA VAL A 26 6.70 1.59 -6.13
C VAL A 26 5.98 2.16 -7.35
N VAL A 27 4.72 2.55 -7.19
CA VAL A 27 3.88 3.08 -8.29
C VAL A 27 3.70 4.58 -8.15
N ALA A 28 3.85 5.32 -9.25
CA ALA A 28 3.59 6.76 -9.26
C ALA A 28 2.09 7.04 -9.21
N LEU A 29 1.72 8.09 -8.47
CA LEU A 29 0.34 8.53 -8.26
C LEU A 29 0.08 9.90 -8.89
N TYR A 30 -1.15 10.09 -9.37
CA TYR A 30 -1.64 11.25 -10.12
C TYR A 30 -3.04 11.64 -9.65
N LEU A 31 -3.42 12.92 -9.75
CA LEU A 31 -4.79 13.36 -9.42
C LEU A 31 -5.77 13.03 -10.54
N HIS A 32 -5.31 13.10 -11.79
CA HIS A 32 -6.11 12.82 -12.98
C HIS A 32 -5.39 11.84 -13.93
N PRO A 33 -6.12 11.15 -14.83
CA PRO A 33 -5.54 10.12 -15.68
C PRO A 33 -4.61 10.68 -16.78
N GLU A 34 -4.69 11.98 -17.07
CA GLU A 34 -3.89 12.64 -18.12
C GLU A 34 -2.72 13.48 -17.57
N ASP A 35 -2.63 13.68 -16.24
CA ASP A 35 -1.59 14.52 -15.62
C ASP A 35 -0.19 13.98 -15.89
N SER A 36 0.76 14.77 -16.36
CA SER A 36 2.17 14.32 -16.44
C SER A 36 2.91 14.38 -15.10
N LYS A 37 2.40 15.17 -14.16
CA LYS A 37 3.03 15.43 -12.86
C LYS A 37 2.66 14.34 -11.85
N VAL A 38 3.68 13.62 -11.38
CA VAL A 38 3.56 12.72 -10.24
C VAL A 38 3.30 13.53 -8.96
N VAL A 39 2.22 13.20 -8.25
CA VAL A 39 1.86 13.83 -6.97
C VAL A 39 2.16 12.95 -5.75
N GLY A 40 2.41 11.67 -5.97
CA GLY A 40 2.71 10.75 -4.88
C GLY A 40 3.27 9.42 -5.35
N LYS A 41 3.48 8.53 -4.38
CA LYS A 41 3.97 7.17 -4.59
C LYS A 41 3.20 6.21 -3.70
N LEU A 42 2.69 5.15 -4.29
CA LEU A 42 2.19 3.97 -3.60
C LEU A 42 3.36 3.02 -3.36
N LEU A 43 3.52 2.54 -2.13
CA LEU A 43 4.56 1.59 -1.77
C LEU A 43 4.09 0.13 -1.98
N PRO A 44 5.01 -0.82 -2.19
CA PRO A 44 4.71 -2.25 -2.35
C PRO A 44 3.92 -2.84 -1.18
N THR A 45 3.50 -4.11 -1.25
CA THR A 45 2.87 -4.84 -0.10
C THR A 45 1.56 -4.25 0.47
N ASN A 46 1.05 -3.17 -0.10
CA ASN A 46 -0.19 -2.53 0.31
C ASN A 46 -1.27 -2.82 -0.73
N GLY A 47 -2.35 -3.44 -0.28
CA GLY A 47 -3.44 -3.85 -1.14
C GLY A 47 -4.33 -2.67 -1.54
N PHE A 48 -4.81 -2.70 -2.76
CA PHE A 48 -5.73 -1.71 -3.30
C PHE A 48 -6.76 -2.35 -4.24
N GLU A 49 -7.87 -1.65 -4.43
CA GLU A 49 -8.88 -2.04 -5.41
C GLU A 49 -8.70 -1.23 -6.69
N VAL A 50 -8.83 -1.86 -7.86
CA VAL A 50 -8.92 -1.16 -9.14
C VAL A 50 -10.38 -0.82 -9.43
N LEU A 51 -10.69 0.46 -9.53
CA LEU A 51 -12.05 0.97 -9.78
C LEU A 51 -12.30 1.24 -11.27
N GLN A 52 -11.26 1.70 -11.98
CA GLN A 52 -11.31 2.00 -13.40
C GLN A 52 -9.93 1.77 -14.03
N SER A 53 -9.90 1.44 -15.32
CA SER A 53 -8.64 1.32 -16.07
C SER A 53 -8.70 2.12 -17.38
N THR A 54 -7.58 2.75 -17.72
CA THR A 54 -7.25 3.29 -19.03
C THR A 54 -6.04 2.53 -19.59
N PRO A 55 -5.58 2.81 -20.82
CA PRO A 55 -4.38 2.17 -21.35
C PRO A 55 -3.12 2.43 -20.51
N LYS A 56 -2.99 3.62 -19.89
CA LYS A 56 -1.79 4.02 -19.14
C LYS A 56 -1.95 3.98 -17.63
N ARG A 57 -3.18 4.09 -17.12
CA ARG A 57 -3.44 4.29 -15.69
C ARG A 57 -4.60 3.46 -15.18
N VAL A 58 -4.66 3.35 -13.86
CA VAL A 58 -5.79 2.78 -13.13
C VAL A 58 -6.23 3.77 -12.05
N LEU A 59 -7.54 3.92 -11.88
CA LEU A 59 -8.08 4.57 -10.69
C LEU A 59 -8.11 3.51 -9.61
N ILE A 60 -7.45 3.77 -8.49
CA ILE A 60 -7.36 2.83 -7.37
C ILE A 60 -8.01 3.39 -6.12
N SER A 61 -8.60 2.50 -5.32
CA SER A 61 -9.05 2.81 -3.95
C SER A 61 -8.00 2.33 -2.95
N LEU A 62 -7.53 3.25 -2.11
CA LEU A 62 -6.57 2.98 -1.04
C LEU A 62 -7.23 3.23 0.32
N GLU A 63 -6.95 2.34 1.27
CA GLU A 63 -7.28 2.54 2.69
C GLU A 63 -6.01 2.68 3.51
N GLY A 64 -6.13 3.43 4.61
CA GLY A 64 -5.07 3.54 5.60
C GLY A 64 -5.40 4.61 6.63
N TYR A 65 -4.38 5.08 7.33
CA TYR A 65 -4.50 6.02 8.44
C TYR A 65 -3.76 7.32 8.14
N VAL A 66 -4.33 8.45 8.54
CA VAL A 66 -3.72 9.77 8.33
C VAL A 66 -3.35 10.38 9.67
N ASN A 67 -2.06 10.72 9.81
CA ASN A 67 -1.58 11.54 10.91
C ASN A 67 -1.94 13.01 10.66
N PRO A 68 -2.67 13.69 11.56
CA PRO A 68 -3.01 15.11 11.38
C PRO A 68 -1.78 16.02 11.23
N LYS A 69 -0.61 15.62 11.74
CA LYS A 69 0.67 16.34 11.59
C LYS A 69 1.36 16.08 10.25
N ALA A 70 0.91 15.10 9.49
CA ALA A 70 1.45 14.73 8.19
C ALA A 70 0.31 14.25 7.25
N PRO A 71 -0.62 15.15 6.87
CA PRO A 71 -1.82 14.80 6.10
C PRO A 71 -1.54 14.32 4.66
N PHE A 72 -0.30 14.47 4.21
CA PHE A 72 0.20 14.03 2.90
C PHE A 72 0.74 12.59 2.92
N ALA A 73 0.57 11.85 4.01
CA ALA A 73 1.02 10.47 4.13
C ALA A 73 -0.13 9.57 4.60
N LEU A 74 -0.28 8.44 3.93
CA LEU A 74 -1.20 7.37 4.30
C LEU A 74 -0.38 6.24 4.93
N TYR A 75 -0.77 5.82 6.13
CA TYR A 75 -0.07 4.80 6.92
C TYR A 75 -0.87 3.49 6.99
N PHE A 76 -0.17 2.38 7.15
CA PHE A 76 -0.74 1.02 7.21
C PHE A 76 -1.55 0.77 8.49
N ASN A 77 -1.13 1.37 9.61
CA ASN A 77 -1.84 1.34 10.88
C ASN A 77 -1.78 2.72 11.56
N ASP A 78 -2.41 2.85 12.73
CA ASP A 78 -2.64 4.13 13.42
C ASP A 78 -1.50 4.57 14.36
N HIS A 79 -0.41 3.80 14.45
CA HIS A 79 0.65 4.02 15.46
C HIS A 79 2.08 3.90 14.91
N GLN A 80 2.31 3.18 13.81
CA GLN A 80 3.62 3.02 13.17
C GLN A 80 3.71 3.81 11.86
N ARG A 81 4.90 4.33 11.55
CA ARG A 81 5.19 5.03 10.29
C ARG A 81 5.53 4.05 9.17
N ILE A 82 4.65 3.08 8.95
CA ILE A 82 4.67 2.16 7.80
C ILE A 82 3.77 2.79 6.75
N LEU A 83 4.36 3.23 5.64
CA LEU A 83 3.63 3.99 4.62
C LEU A 83 2.88 3.07 3.67
N VAL A 84 1.60 3.34 3.45
CA VAL A 84 0.86 2.83 2.28
C VAL A 84 1.22 3.68 1.06
N ALA A 85 1.05 4.99 1.19
CA ALA A 85 1.35 5.95 0.14
C ALA A 85 1.85 7.26 0.74
N ALA A 86 2.69 7.97 -0.02
CA ALA A 86 3.16 9.30 0.34
C ALA A 86 2.97 10.26 -0.82
N PHE A 87 2.48 11.46 -0.52
CA PHE A 87 2.15 12.50 -1.46
C PHE A 87 3.04 13.73 -1.25
N ALA A 88 3.15 14.58 -2.27
CA ALA A 88 3.74 15.90 -2.10
C ALA A 88 2.92 16.71 -1.08
N LYS A 89 3.60 17.52 -0.25
CA LYS A 89 3.01 18.19 0.93
C LYS A 89 1.73 19.00 0.65
N ASN A 90 1.62 19.60 -0.53
CA ASN A 90 0.51 20.48 -0.91
C ASN A 90 -0.45 19.81 -1.89
N THR A 91 -0.44 18.48 -1.99
CA THR A 91 -1.39 17.74 -2.83
C THR A 91 -2.79 17.87 -2.23
N PRO A 92 -3.80 18.35 -2.99
CA PRO A 92 -5.17 18.47 -2.51
C PRO A 92 -5.84 17.08 -2.47
N LEU A 93 -5.58 16.32 -1.41
CA LEU A 93 -6.16 14.98 -1.23
C LEU A 93 -7.63 15.08 -0.82
N GLU A 94 -8.49 14.38 -1.55
CA GLU A 94 -9.90 14.21 -1.23
C GLU A 94 -10.15 12.82 -0.63
N PHE A 95 -10.59 12.77 0.62
CA PHE A 95 -10.94 11.52 1.29
C PHE A 95 -12.41 11.19 1.03
N LYS A 96 -12.68 10.02 0.44
CA LYS A 96 -14.04 9.51 0.19
C LYS A 96 -14.75 9.12 1.49
N SER A 97 -13.99 8.67 2.48
CA SER A 97 -14.45 8.45 3.84
C SER A 97 -13.37 8.82 4.83
N LYS A 98 -13.80 9.24 6.02
CA LYS A 98 -12.94 9.58 7.15
C LYS A 98 -13.61 9.15 8.45
N GLU A 99 -13.03 8.17 9.11
CA GLU A 99 -13.43 7.70 10.44
C GLU A 99 -12.48 8.28 11.47
N THR A 100 -12.99 9.22 12.26
CA THR A 100 -12.21 9.84 13.34
C THR A 100 -11.86 8.81 14.39
N SER A 101 -10.59 8.74 14.75
CA SER A 101 -10.15 7.83 15.80
C SER A 101 -10.76 8.20 17.16
N LYS A 102 -11.25 7.20 17.90
CA LYS A 102 -11.78 7.36 19.27
C LYS A 102 -10.73 7.21 20.36
N VAL A 103 -9.58 6.60 20.05
CA VAL A 103 -8.55 6.21 21.04
C VAL A 103 -7.13 6.52 20.54
N GLY A 104 -6.88 6.31 19.25
CA GLY A 104 -5.63 6.66 18.56
C GLY A 104 -5.58 8.11 18.08
N LYS A 105 -4.43 8.50 17.51
CA LYS A 105 -4.18 9.87 17.01
C LYS A 105 -4.52 10.07 15.53
N TRP A 106 -4.69 8.98 14.77
CA TRP A 106 -4.73 9.00 13.31
C TRP A 106 -6.07 8.49 12.81
N ASP A 107 -6.67 9.22 11.89
CA ASP A 107 -8.00 8.91 11.36
C ASP A 107 -7.88 7.85 10.27
N LYS A 108 -8.79 6.87 10.25
CA LYS A 108 -8.86 5.91 9.14
C LYS A 108 -9.54 6.61 7.96
N VAL A 109 -8.95 6.51 6.77
CA VAL A 109 -9.46 7.16 5.56
C VAL A 109 -9.49 6.19 4.39
N ARG A 110 -10.36 6.51 3.42
CA ARG A 110 -10.30 5.96 2.07
C ARG A 110 -10.06 7.09 1.08
N LEU A 111 -9.17 6.89 0.14
CA LEU A 111 -8.91 7.83 -0.95
C LEU A 111 -8.94 7.11 -2.30
N GLU A 112 -9.31 7.85 -3.33
CA GLU A 112 -9.23 7.40 -4.71
C GLU A 112 -8.20 8.24 -5.45
N VAL A 113 -7.30 7.58 -6.18
CA VAL A 113 -6.18 8.25 -6.85
C VAL A 113 -5.81 7.47 -8.11
N TRP A 114 -5.30 8.17 -9.13
CA TRP A 114 -4.79 7.50 -10.32
C TRP A 114 -3.38 7.00 -10.08
N ALA A 115 -3.09 5.78 -10.54
CA ALA A 115 -1.78 5.16 -10.47
C ALA A 115 -1.34 4.70 -11.86
N ASP A 116 -0.03 4.65 -12.11
CA ASP A 116 0.49 4.00 -13.31
C ASP A 116 0.01 2.55 -13.38
N LYS A 117 -0.43 2.11 -14.56
CA LYS A 117 -0.82 0.73 -14.79
C LYS A 117 0.44 -0.14 -14.85
N LYS A 118 0.51 -1.16 -13.99
CA LYS A 118 1.61 -2.11 -13.88
C LYS A 118 1.08 -3.54 -13.82
N ASP A 119 1.99 -4.51 -13.80
CA ASP A 119 1.67 -5.92 -13.60
C ASP A 119 1.39 -6.18 -12.11
N PHE A 120 0.16 -5.88 -11.69
CA PHE A 120 -0.27 -6.10 -10.32
C PHE A 120 -0.49 -7.59 -10.04
N VAL A 121 -0.24 -7.99 -8.80
CA VAL A 121 -0.40 -9.37 -8.33
C VAL A 121 -1.59 -9.50 -7.39
N SER A 122 -2.20 -10.67 -7.32
CA SER A 122 -3.38 -10.93 -6.48
C SER A 122 -3.04 -11.32 -5.03
N SER A 123 -1.75 -11.36 -4.66
CA SER A 123 -1.31 -11.78 -3.32
C SER A 123 -0.01 -11.09 -2.91
N ASP A 124 0.02 -10.60 -1.68
CA ASP A 124 1.21 -10.06 -1.01
C ASP A 124 2.17 -11.15 -0.51
N ALA A 125 1.73 -12.40 -0.38
CA ALA A 125 2.56 -13.51 0.09
C ALA A 125 3.81 -13.71 -0.79
N GLN A 126 3.64 -13.60 -2.11
CA GLN A 126 4.77 -13.68 -3.05
C GLN A 126 5.72 -12.48 -2.89
N LEU A 127 5.19 -11.29 -2.62
CA LEU A 127 5.98 -10.09 -2.38
C LEU A 127 6.82 -10.23 -1.10
N PHE A 128 6.23 -10.72 -0.02
CA PHE A 128 6.94 -10.97 1.22
C PHE A 128 7.97 -12.10 1.11
N SER A 129 7.69 -13.16 0.33
CA SER A 129 8.68 -14.20 0.05
C SER A 129 9.89 -13.62 -0.68
N HIS A 130 9.65 -12.83 -1.73
CA HIS A 130 10.71 -12.18 -2.48
C HIS A 130 11.53 -11.20 -1.62
N ALA A 131 10.85 -10.38 -0.80
CA ALA A 131 11.50 -9.46 0.12
C ALA A 131 12.39 -10.18 1.14
N LYS A 132 11.91 -11.31 1.68
CA LYS A 132 12.67 -12.16 2.61
C LYS A 132 13.90 -12.76 1.95
N GLU A 133 13.79 -13.24 0.72
CA GLU A 133 14.92 -13.75 -0.07
C GLU A 133 15.96 -12.67 -0.31
N LEU A 134 15.53 -11.49 -0.78
CA LEU A 134 16.41 -10.34 -0.97
C LEU A 134 17.15 -9.98 0.32
N PHE A 135 16.43 -9.90 1.44
CA PHE A 135 17.02 -9.59 2.74
C PHE A 135 18.03 -10.66 3.18
N THR A 136 17.65 -11.94 3.15
CA THR A 136 18.47 -13.05 3.64
C THR A 136 19.74 -13.22 2.82
N ASN A 137 19.62 -13.15 1.49
CA ASN A 137 20.73 -13.43 0.57
C ASN A 137 21.73 -12.28 0.45
N ASN A 138 21.34 -11.05 0.85
CA ASN A 138 22.18 -9.87 0.65
C ASN A 138 22.67 -9.22 1.95
N CYS A 139 21.98 -9.41 3.08
CA CYS A 139 22.33 -8.76 4.34
C CYS A 139 23.11 -9.67 5.30
N GLY A 140 23.18 -10.98 5.03
CA GLY A 140 23.93 -11.96 5.84
C GLY A 140 25.36 -12.21 5.35
N THR A 141 25.81 -11.57 4.28
CA THR A 141 27.09 -11.87 3.61
C THR A 141 28.30 -11.31 4.35
N CYS A 142 28.16 -10.12 4.98
CA CYS A 142 29.29 -9.41 5.60
C CYS A 142 29.33 -9.55 7.13
N HIS A 143 28.19 -9.83 7.75
CA HIS A 143 28.03 -10.04 9.19
C HIS A 143 26.80 -10.93 9.43
N ALA A 144 26.57 -11.32 10.68
CA ALA A 144 25.36 -12.05 11.05
C ALA A 144 24.11 -11.27 10.63
N LEU A 145 23.16 -11.97 10.00
CA LEU A 145 21.89 -11.38 9.58
C LEU A 145 21.09 -10.93 10.81
N HIS A 146 20.75 -9.64 10.86
CA HIS A 146 19.86 -9.10 11.88
C HIS A 146 18.49 -9.77 11.80
N ALA A 147 17.94 -10.18 12.94
CA ALA A 147 16.60 -10.75 12.98
C ALA A 147 15.56 -9.64 12.69
N THR A 148 14.47 -9.96 11.98
CA THR A 148 13.43 -8.96 11.65
C THR A 148 12.78 -8.33 12.89
N HIS A 149 12.80 -9.02 14.03
CA HIS A 149 12.26 -8.55 15.31
C HIS A 149 13.29 -7.88 16.22
N GLU A 150 14.50 -7.61 15.72
CA GLU A 150 15.55 -6.93 16.50
C GLU A 150 15.23 -5.45 16.72
N PHE A 151 14.70 -4.78 15.69
CA PHE A 151 14.34 -3.36 15.72
C PHE A 151 12.83 -3.14 15.59
N ASN A 152 12.38 -1.94 15.97
CA ASN A 152 10.99 -1.52 15.77
C ASN A 152 10.73 -1.07 14.32
N ALA A 153 9.46 -1.06 13.92
CA ALA A 153 9.03 -0.73 12.56
C ALA A 153 9.51 0.67 12.11
N ASN A 154 9.59 1.63 13.01
CA ASN A 154 10.03 2.99 12.67
C ASN A 154 11.54 3.12 12.47
N ALA A 155 12.34 2.19 12.99
CA ALA A 155 13.80 2.19 12.90
C ALA A 155 14.31 1.50 11.62
N TRP A 156 13.64 0.43 11.19
CA TRP A 156 14.05 -0.38 10.03
C TRP A 156 14.39 0.40 8.76
N PRO A 157 13.63 1.44 8.33
CA PRO A 157 13.98 2.19 7.13
C PRO A 157 15.37 2.84 7.18
N SER A 158 15.77 3.36 8.34
CA SER A 158 17.09 3.99 8.50
C SER A 158 18.20 2.93 8.51
N ILE A 159 17.96 1.82 9.22
CA ILE A 159 18.90 0.72 9.36
C ILE A 159 19.18 0.09 7.99
N PHE A 160 18.13 -0.26 7.24
CA PHE A 160 18.26 -0.80 5.90
C PHE A 160 19.04 0.16 4.99
N LYS A 161 18.67 1.45 4.97
CA LYS A 161 19.34 2.46 4.11
C LYS A 161 20.82 2.65 4.43
N SER A 162 21.24 2.44 5.69
CA SER A 162 22.65 2.55 6.06
C SER A 162 23.53 1.46 5.40
N MET A 163 22.92 0.32 5.03
CA MET A 163 23.59 -0.81 4.41
C MET A 163 23.24 -1.02 2.93
N ALA A 164 22.11 -0.49 2.45
CA ALA A 164 21.59 -0.79 1.11
C ALA A 164 22.54 -0.47 -0.06
N SER A 165 23.45 0.51 0.08
CA SER A 165 24.47 0.79 -0.94
C SER A 165 25.63 -0.21 -0.96
N ARG A 166 25.69 -1.11 0.03
CA ARG A 166 26.72 -2.15 0.21
C ARG A 166 26.18 -3.54 -0.12
N THR A 167 24.93 -3.65 -0.53
CA THR A 167 24.27 -4.91 -0.90
C THR A 167 24.04 -4.99 -2.41
N GLY A 168 23.73 -6.19 -2.91
CA GLY A 168 23.33 -6.40 -4.31
C GLY A 168 21.86 -6.09 -4.60
N ILE A 169 21.12 -5.47 -3.66
CA ILE A 169 19.68 -5.24 -3.80
C ILE A 169 19.45 -4.02 -4.70
N ASP A 170 18.68 -4.21 -5.78
CA ASP A 170 18.29 -3.13 -6.70
C ASP A 170 17.49 -2.04 -5.95
N LYS A 171 17.74 -0.77 -6.30
CA LYS A 171 17.04 0.39 -5.74
C LYS A 171 15.52 0.29 -5.86
N LYS A 172 15.01 -0.36 -6.91
CA LYS A 172 13.56 -0.56 -7.10
C LYS A 172 12.95 -1.44 -6.00
N ASP A 173 13.72 -2.38 -5.45
CA ASP A 173 13.27 -3.35 -4.46
C ASP A 173 13.52 -2.88 -3.01
N HIS A 174 14.20 -1.74 -2.81
CA HIS A 174 14.51 -1.22 -1.48
C HIS A 174 13.25 -1.03 -0.62
N TRP A 175 12.17 -0.49 -1.18
CA TRP A 175 10.93 -0.30 -0.43
C TRP A 175 10.21 -1.60 -0.12
N LEU A 176 10.29 -2.59 -1.02
CA LEU A 176 9.74 -3.92 -0.77
C LEU A 176 10.42 -4.57 0.45
N VAL A 177 11.76 -4.50 0.52
CA VAL A 177 12.51 -5.03 1.67
C VAL A 177 12.26 -4.22 2.94
N ILE A 178 12.20 -2.88 2.83
CA ILE A 178 11.88 -2.02 3.98
C ILE A 178 10.51 -2.39 4.55
N GLU A 179 9.47 -2.49 3.74
CA GLU A 179 8.12 -2.80 4.25
C GLU A 179 8.01 -4.22 4.80
N TYR A 180 8.72 -5.20 4.22
CA TYR A 180 8.86 -6.52 4.83
C TYR A 180 9.45 -6.43 6.25
N LEU A 181 10.55 -5.69 6.42
CA LEU A 181 11.18 -5.52 7.73
C LEU A 181 10.27 -4.77 8.71
N GLN A 182 9.58 -3.73 8.26
CA GLN A 182 8.65 -2.97 9.10
C GLN A 182 7.45 -3.82 9.55
N LYS A 183 6.87 -4.62 8.64
CA LYS A 183 5.69 -5.47 8.93
C LYS A 183 6.05 -6.77 9.67
N ASN A 184 7.34 -7.07 9.85
CA ASN A 184 7.85 -8.20 10.65
C ASN A 184 8.74 -7.73 11.82
N ALA A 185 8.62 -6.45 12.20
CA ALA A 185 9.38 -5.79 13.26
C ALA A 185 9.06 -6.30 14.67
N LYS A 186 9.86 -5.89 15.65
CA LYS A 186 9.65 -6.24 17.08
C LYS A 186 8.24 -5.92 17.57
N ASP A 187 7.73 -4.78 17.12
CA ASP A 187 6.43 -4.20 17.46
C ASP A 187 5.40 -4.44 16.35
N SER A 188 5.62 -5.38 15.43
CA SER A 188 4.66 -5.70 14.36
C SER A 188 3.60 -6.72 14.77
N LYS A 189 3.35 -6.90 16.07
CA LYS A 189 2.26 -7.78 16.52
C LYS A 189 0.93 -7.18 16.09
N ASN A 190 0.20 -7.95 15.28
CA ASN A 190 -1.18 -7.69 14.85
C ASN A 190 -2.06 -7.17 16.01
N PRO A 191 -3.05 -6.31 15.74
CA PRO A 191 -4.16 -6.10 16.68
C PRO A 191 -4.80 -7.41 17.12
#